data_AF-L7W754-F1
#
_entry.id   AF-L7W754-F1
#
_cell.length_a   1.000
_cell.length_b   1.000
_cell.length_c   1.000
_cell.angle_alpha   90.00
_cell.angle_beta   90.00
_cell.angle_gamma   90.00
#
_symmetry.space_group_name_H-M   'P 1'
#
loop_
_entity.id
_entity.type
_entity.pdbx_description
1 polymer ?
#
loop_
_entity_poly.entity_id
_entity_poly.type
_entity_poly.pdbx_seq_one_letter_code
_entity_poly.pdbx_strand_id
1 'polypeptide(L)'
;MRKHFEDLLGALNKDLYEREQAIRLTLLTVLSGQSIFLLGKPGVAKSLIARRIKEVFKDATAFEYLMNRFSTPDEIFGPVAISKLKSDTYERAVKGYLPDADIAFLDEIWKAGPSIQNTLLTIINEKLYRNGSKDIKVPLKGLIAASNELPDQGQGLEALWDRFIVRISVKNIAGQSQFSDYLMNAPQTDFKIDPKLQLSTRDYEMHRKKASQVKVLIHVVDVVLKIKNYINLYNNDAINEHKIYVSDRRWKKIIEILKTSAYLNDRKAIDATDCFLIRHMIWDHPSQENRVLDFVTEAILNHGLEGQSDLADWTSKIERFKTMVVEKTTFFEELTKEVLVEREIDDSTYIEFVAKENPTDDIAIQKEDWDQLTTFFEQLYYYDGNRAFRGDFKKYGKNVLHKRLNSWNNDFISYRIQMIKENVKKKTRKKPNDVISKNILENHKSLTKEFQKLLKSSNILENKDTFDNLFVSQHLTSMLDHPLSKLKSQTKALEKQLAQIKVNYDKLK
;
A
#
# COMPACT_ATOMS: atom_id res chain seq x y z
N MET A 1 21.98 -17.52 -7.82
CA MET A 1 22.98 -16.45 -8.02
C MET A 1 22.98 -15.50 -6.82
N ARG A 2 21.84 -15.32 -6.14
CA ARG A 2 21.69 -14.60 -4.88
C ARG A 2 22.78 -14.88 -3.84
N LYS A 3 23.09 -16.15 -3.57
CA LYS A 3 24.13 -16.56 -2.60
C LYS A 3 25.49 -15.92 -2.87
N HIS A 4 25.90 -15.81 -4.14
CA HIS A 4 27.17 -15.17 -4.49
C HIS A 4 27.19 -13.68 -4.09
N PHE A 5 26.09 -12.96 -4.30
CA PHE A 5 25.98 -11.55 -3.90
C PHE A 5 25.81 -11.38 -2.39
N GLU A 6 25.21 -12.35 -1.71
CA GLU A 6 25.16 -12.42 -0.25
C GLU A 6 26.57 -12.59 0.34
N ASP A 7 27.35 -13.54 -0.17
CA ASP A 7 28.74 -13.76 0.23
C ASP A 7 29.61 -12.52 -0.07
N LEU A 8 29.41 -11.89 -1.22
CA LEU A 8 30.09 -10.64 -1.61
C LEU A 8 29.75 -9.49 -0.64
N LEU A 9 28.47 -9.32 -0.29
CA LEU A 9 28.05 -8.32 0.69
C LEU A 9 28.62 -8.62 2.08
N GLY A 10 28.67 -9.89 2.48
CA GLY A 10 29.32 -10.31 3.73
C GLY A 10 30.80 -9.91 3.77
N ALA A 11 31.53 -10.18 2.69
CA ALA A 11 32.94 -9.77 2.55
C ALA A 11 33.11 -8.25 2.59
N LEU A 12 32.28 -7.50 1.85
CA LEU A 12 32.35 -6.03 1.81
C LEU A 12 32.07 -5.36 3.17
N ASN A 13 31.16 -5.93 3.96
CA ASN A 13 30.76 -5.40 5.27
C ASN A 13 31.68 -5.79 6.42
N LYS A 14 32.66 -6.66 6.18
CA LYS A 14 33.61 -7.08 7.21
C LYS A 14 34.37 -5.87 7.77
N ASP A 15 34.38 -5.76 9.11
CA ASP A 15 35.04 -4.70 9.88
C ASP A 15 34.54 -3.29 9.55
N LEU A 16 33.28 -3.17 9.11
CA LEU A 16 32.57 -1.90 8.96
C LEU A 16 31.46 -1.78 10.02
N TYR A 17 31.36 -0.61 10.63
CA TYR A 17 30.42 -0.34 11.72
C TYR A 17 29.36 0.65 11.25
N GLU A 18 28.09 0.24 11.25
CA GLU A 18 26.94 1.02 10.77
C GLU A 18 27.10 1.57 9.34
N ARG A 19 27.71 0.79 8.43
CA ARG A 19 27.88 1.15 7.01
C ARG A 19 27.22 0.15 6.05
N GLU A 20 26.53 -0.85 6.57
CA GLU A 20 25.99 -1.96 5.81
C GLU A 20 24.99 -1.49 4.76
N GLN A 21 24.12 -0.56 5.12
CA GLN A 21 23.18 0.06 4.17
C GLN A 21 23.92 0.83 3.06
N ALA A 22 24.95 1.60 3.42
CA ALA A 22 25.70 2.38 2.45
C ALA A 22 26.43 1.47 1.44
N ILE A 23 27.06 0.39 1.92
CA ILE A 23 27.71 -0.61 1.07
C ILE A 23 26.71 -1.34 0.17
N ARG A 24 25.60 -1.84 0.75
CA ARG A 24 24.54 -2.54 -0.01
C ARG A 24 24.00 -1.68 -1.14
N LEU A 25 23.63 -0.44 -0.83
CA LEU A 25 23.08 0.48 -1.81
C LEU A 25 24.13 0.95 -2.83
N THR A 26 25.38 1.15 -2.43
CA THR A 26 26.46 1.47 -3.36
C THR A 26 26.69 0.33 -4.35
N LEU A 27 26.79 -0.91 -3.86
CA LEU A 27 26.95 -2.09 -4.71
C LEU A 27 25.78 -2.21 -5.70
N LEU A 28 24.54 -2.12 -5.21
CA LEU A 28 23.35 -2.18 -6.06
C LEU A 28 23.37 -1.08 -7.15
N THR A 29 23.74 0.15 -6.77
CA THR A 29 23.78 1.29 -7.68
C THR A 29 24.83 1.08 -8.77
N VAL A 30 26.04 0.64 -8.40
CA VAL A 30 27.10 0.35 -9.37
C VAL A 30 26.72 -0.83 -10.28
N LEU A 31 26.14 -1.91 -9.74
CA LEU A 31 25.69 -3.05 -10.54
C LEU A 31 24.56 -2.68 -11.52
N SER A 32 23.76 -1.65 -11.21
CA SER A 32 22.76 -1.11 -12.13
C SER A 32 23.34 -0.17 -13.21
N GLY A 33 24.61 0.21 -13.06
CA GLY A 33 25.31 1.18 -13.92
C GLY A 33 24.94 2.64 -13.66
N GLN A 34 24.42 2.93 -12.46
CA GLN A 34 24.00 4.26 -12.03
C GLN A 34 25.04 4.90 -11.10
N SER A 35 24.81 6.16 -10.73
CA SER A 35 25.66 6.93 -9.83
C SER A 35 24.98 7.12 -8.48
N ILE A 36 25.80 7.18 -7.42
CA ILE A 36 25.36 7.36 -6.03
C ILE A 36 26.03 8.57 -5.40
N PHE A 37 25.31 9.27 -4.53
CA PHE A 37 25.82 10.35 -3.71
C PHE A 37 25.80 10.00 -2.22
N LEU A 38 26.91 10.26 -1.55
CA LEU A 38 27.11 10.07 -0.12
C LEU A 38 27.22 11.43 0.57
N LEU A 39 26.17 11.82 1.30
CA LEU A 39 26.16 12.99 2.15
C LEU A 39 26.66 12.62 3.54
N GLY A 40 27.55 13.39 4.14
CA GLY A 40 27.90 13.19 5.55
C GLY A 40 29.12 13.98 5.95
N LYS A 41 29.35 14.16 7.25
CA LYS A 41 30.49 14.92 7.77
C LYS A 41 31.85 14.32 7.35
N PRO A 42 32.96 15.07 7.42
CA PRO A 42 34.29 14.49 7.31
C PRO A 42 34.48 13.35 8.31
N GLY A 43 35.23 12.30 7.93
CA GLY A 43 35.56 11.20 8.82
C GLY A 43 34.52 10.08 8.94
N VAL A 44 33.35 10.16 8.28
CA VAL A 44 32.32 9.09 8.35
C VAL A 44 32.60 7.87 7.43
N ALA A 45 33.83 7.73 6.94
CA ALA A 45 34.29 6.64 6.08
C ALA A 45 33.66 6.59 4.66
N LYS A 46 33.34 7.75 4.06
CA LYS A 46 32.83 7.84 2.67
C LYS A 46 33.81 7.25 1.64
N SER A 47 35.08 7.63 1.73
CA SER A 47 36.14 7.13 0.83
C SER A 47 36.39 5.63 1.02
N LEU A 48 36.21 5.10 2.25
CA LEU A 48 36.33 3.67 2.51
C LEU A 48 35.27 2.86 1.75
N ILE A 49 34.02 3.33 1.73
CA ILE A 49 32.93 2.70 0.96
C ILE A 49 33.33 2.60 -0.52
N ALA A 50 33.86 3.67 -1.11
CA ALA A 50 34.29 3.66 -2.49
C ALA A 50 35.45 2.68 -2.76
N ARG A 51 36.45 2.63 -1.86
CA ARG A 51 37.57 1.69 -1.94
C ARG A 51 37.11 0.23 -1.84
N ARG A 52 36.15 -0.08 -0.96
CA ARG A 52 35.56 -1.44 -0.85
C ARG A 52 34.90 -1.86 -2.17
N ILE A 53 34.20 -0.94 -2.82
CA ILE A 53 33.45 -1.22 -4.05
C ILE A 53 34.36 -1.41 -5.26
N LYS A 54 35.54 -0.78 -5.28
CA LYS A 54 36.58 -1.05 -6.29
C LYS A 54 36.94 -2.54 -6.33
N GLU A 55 37.12 -3.17 -5.18
CA GLU A 55 37.55 -4.57 -5.07
C GLU A 55 36.54 -5.58 -5.62
N VAL A 56 35.30 -5.16 -5.92
CA VAL A 56 34.24 -6.02 -6.49
C VAL A 56 34.59 -6.46 -7.91
N PHE A 57 35.34 -5.68 -8.67
CA PHE A 57 35.59 -5.95 -10.09
C PHE A 57 37.02 -6.41 -10.34
N LYS A 58 37.17 -7.44 -11.17
CA LYS A 58 38.47 -7.94 -11.61
C LYS A 58 39.17 -6.89 -12.48
N ASP A 59 40.45 -6.66 -12.18
CA ASP A 59 41.36 -5.78 -12.92
C ASP A 59 40.81 -4.37 -13.18
N ALA A 60 39.92 -3.89 -12.30
CA ALA A 60 39.23 -2.62 -12.49
C ALA A 60 40.15 -1.42 -12.20
N THR A 61 40.15 -0.48 -13.13
CA THR A 61 40.80 0.82 -12.92
C THR A 61 39.94 1.69 -12.02
N ALA A 62 40.58 2.32 -11.02
CA ALA A 62 39.89 3.24 -10.13
C ALA A 62 40.50 4.64 -10.21
N PHE A 63 39.64 5.64 -10.21
CA PHE A 63 40.01 7.04 -10.14
C PHE A 63 39.44 7.64 -8.85
N GLU A 64 40.31 8.17 -7.99
CA GLU A 64 39.95 8.84 -6.74
C GLU A 64 40.49 10.27 -6.78
N TYR A 65 39.61 11.26 -6.56
CA TYR A 65 40.02 12.66 -6.59
C TYR A 65 39.18 13.52 -5.63
N LEU A 66 39.84 14.43 -4.92
CA LEU A 66 39.23 15.41 -4.02
C LEU A 66 39.04 16.74 -4.75
N MET A 67 37.79 17.11 -4.99
CA MET A 67 37.47 18.35 -5.68
C MET A 67 37.71 19.57 -4.78
N ASN A 68 38.26 20.62 -5.38
CA ASN A 68 38.37 21.93 -4.77
C ASN A 68 38.05 23.00 -5.82
N ARG A 69 37.92 24.26 -5.38
CA ARG A 69 37.53 25.39 -6.25
C ARG A 69 38.53 25.70 -7.36
N PHE A 70 39.75 25.19 -7.25
CA PHE A 70 40.84 25.36 -8.21
C PHE A 70 41.11 24.10 -9.05
N SER A 71 40.36 23.02 -8.83
CA SER A 71 40.50 21.79 -9.60
C SER A 71 40.32 22.06 -11.08
N THR A 72 41.25 21.54 -11.88
CA THR A 72 41.32 21.79 -13.32
C THR A 72 40.91 20.56 -14.13
N PRO A 73 40.35 20.72 -15.34
CA PRO A 73 40.05 19.59 -16.22
C PRO A 73 41.24 18.65 -16.47
N ASP A 74 42.47 19.16 -16.40
CA ASP A 74 43.71 18.39 -16.62
C ASP A 74 43.96 17.34 -15.52
N GLU A 75 43.60 17.66 -14.28
CA GLU A 75 43.76 16.75 -13.14
C GLU A 75 42.69 15.64 -13.12
N ILE A 76 41.51 15.90 -13.70
CA ILE A 76 40.38 14.95 -13.71
C ILE A 76 40.35 14.12 -14.99
N PHE A 77 40.55 14.74 -16.15
CA PHE A 77 40.39 14.11 -17.46
C PHE A 77 41.72 13.83 -18.17
N GLY A 78 42.83 14.22 -17.55
CA GLY A 78 44.18 14.02 -18.06
C GLY A 78 44.74 15.27 -18.74
N PRO A 79 46.08 15.45 -18.70
CA PRO A 79 46.75 16.62 -19.25
C PRO A 79 46.66 16.65 -20.77
N VAL A 80 46.81 17.84 -21.36
CA VAL A 80 46.87 17.99 -22.81
C VAL A 80 48.11 17.29 -23.36
N ALA A 81 47.94 16.47 -24.38
CA ALA A 81 49.03 15.74 -25.02
C ALA A 81 49.86 16.69 -25.88
N ILE A 82 51.01 17.15 -25.36
CA ILE A 82 51.94 18.07 -26.05
C ILE A 82 52.36 17.53 -27.42
N SER A 83 52.49 16.21 -27.56
CA SER A 83 52.82 15.56 -28.85
C SER A 83 51.75 15.78 -29.92
N LYS A 84 50.48 15.90 -29.54
CA LYS A 84 49.35 16.08 -30.45
C LYS A 84 49.03 17.56 -30.74
N LEU A 85 49.41 18.46 -29.84
CA LEU A 85 49.38 19.89 -30.11
C LEU A 85 50.33 20.28 -31.25
N LYS A 86 51.46 19.57 -31.39
CA LYS A 86 52.39 19.76 -32.51
C LYS A 86 51.80 19.39 -33.88
N SER A 87 50.66 18.70 -33.91
CA SER A 87 49.93 18.30 -35.12
C SER A 87 48.54 18.97 -35.20
N ASP A 88 48.37 20.16 -34.61
CA ASP A 88 47.13 20.95 -34.58
C ASP A 88 45.90 20.20 -34.02
N THR A 89 46.13 19.18 -33.19
CA THR A 89 45.07 18.38 -32.56
C THR A 89 45.05 18.58 -31.05
N TYR A 90 43.97 19.17 -30.53
CA TYR A 90 43.77 19.32 -29.09
C TYR A 90 43.19 18.03 -28.50
N GLU A 91 44.06 17.15 -27.98
CA GLU A 91 43.68 15.91 -27.32
C GLU A 91 44.37 15.78 -25.95
N ARG A 92 43.74 15.03 -25.03
CA ARG A 92 44.21 14.75 -23.67
C ARG A 92 44.70 13.31 -23.51
N ALA A 93 45.71 13.14 -22.66
CA ALA A 93 46.22 11.83 -22.24
C ALA A 93 45.34 11.28 -21.11
N VAL A 94 44.33 10.49 -21.47
CA VAL A 94 43.27 10.05 -20.54
C VAL A 94 43.63 8.82 -19.69
N LYS A 95 44.74 8.13 -19.98
CA LYS A 95 45.11 6.88 -19.31
C LYS A 95 45.36 7.12 -17.82
N GLY A 96 44.70 6.35 -16.95
CA GLY A 96 44.78 6.53 -15.49
C GLY A 96 43.94 7.68 -14.92
N TYR A 97 43.18 8.39 -15.76
CA TYR A 97 42.26 9.45 -15.36
C TYR A 97 40.80 8.99 -15.47
N LEU A 98 39.86 9.85 -15.10
CA LEU A 98 38.43 9.53 -15.09
C LEU A 98 37.91 8.87 -16.39
N PRO A 99 38.28 9.31 -17.62
CA PRO A 99 37.75 8.71 -18.84
C PRO A 99 38.21 7.26 -19.09
N ASP A 100 39.23 6.78 -18.37
CA ASP A 100 39.79 5.42 -18.45
C ASP A 100 39.39 4.55 -17.22
N ALA A 101 38.60 5.09 -16.29
CA ALA A 101 38.27 4.45 -15.02
C ALA A 101 37.00 3.58 -15.09
N ASP A 102 37.07 2.34 -14.57
CA ASP A 102 35.90 1.50 -14.31
C ASP A 102 35.07 2.02 -13.13
N ILE A 103 35.73 2.49 -12.07
CA ILE A 103 35.10 3.03 -10.86
C ILE A 103 35.70 4.39 -10.55
N ALA A 104 34.86 5.37 -10.28
CA ALA A 104 35.31 6.71 -9.91
C ALA A 104 34.74 7.13 -8.56
N PHE A 105 35.60 7.70 -7.71
CA PHE A 105 35.24 8.36 -6.46
C PHE A 105 35.62 9.84 -6.52
N LEU A 106 34.62 10.72 -6.42
CA LEU A 106 34.81 12.16 -6.43
C LEU A 106 34.33 12.73 -5.09
N ASP A 107 35.27 13.15 -4.25
CA ASP A 107 34.95 13.79 -2.97
C ASP A 107 34.79 15.30 -3.14
N GLU A 108 33.99 15.93 -2.29
CA GLU A 108 33.64 17.35 -2.34
C GLU A 108 33.09 17.81 -3.70
N ILE A 109 32.26 16.99 -4.36
CA ILE A 109 31.84 17.16 -5.76
C ILE A 109 31.27 18.55 -6.11
N TRP A 110 30.62 19.23 -5.15
CA TRP A 110 30.03 20.56 -5.35
C TRP A 110 31.04 21.69 -5.49
N LYS A 111 32.31 21.45 -5.16
CA LYS A 111 33.39 22.44 -5.32
C LYS A 111 34.00 22.45 -6.72
N ALA A 112 33.61 21.52 -7.60
CA ALA A 112 34.12 21.45 -8.96
C ALA A 112 33.68 22.68 -9.79
N GLY A 113 34.55 23.17 -10.68
CA GLY A 113 34.20 24.27 -11.59
C GLY A 113 33.22 23.87 -12.71
N PRO A 114 32.54 24.83 -13.38
CA PRO A 114 31.53 24.55 -14.41
C PRO A 114 32.01 23.67 -15.58
N SER A 115 33.29 23.80 -15.97
CA SER A 115 33.87 22.99 -17.05
C SER A 115 33.89 21.51 -16.70
N ILE A 116 34.30 21.17 -15.47
CA ILE A 116 34.31 19.79 -14.96
C ILE A 116 32.87 19.27 -14.86
N GLN A 117 31.95 20.05 -14.30
CA GLN A 117 30.55 19.67 -14.12
C GLN A 117 29.88 19.31 -15.45
N ASN A 118 30.03 20.14 -16.48
CA ASN A 118 29.44 19.90 -17.81
C ASN A 118 29.97 18.62 -18.47
N THR A 119 31.27 18.36 -18.33
CA THR A 119 31.87 17.12 -18.83
C THR A 119 31.39 15.91 -18.04
N LEU A 120 31.25 16.02 -16.71
CA LEU A 120 30.70 14.95 -15.87
C LEU A 120 29.26 14.59 -16.26
N LEU A 121 28.42 15.56 -16.61
CA LEU A 121 27.06 15.29 -17.09
C LEU A 121 27.06 14.35 -18.31
N THR A 122 27.96 14.60 -19.26
CA THR A 122 28.12 13.79 -20.48
C THR A 122 28.63 12.38 -20.14
N ILE A 123 29.67 12.28 -19.30
CA ILE A 123 30.24 11.00 -18.87
C ILE A 123 29.20 10.15 -18.10
N ILE A 124 28.46 10.74 -17.17
CA ILE A 124 27.50 9.99 -16.35
C ILE A 124 26.33 9.49 -17.20
N ASN A 125 25.84 10.31 -18.13
CA ASN A 125 24.66 9.99 -18.92
C ASN A 125 24.95 9.08 -20.11
N GLU A 126 25.93 9.46 -20.92
CA GLU A 126 26.20 8.86 -22.23
C GLU A 126 27.34 7.85 -22.17
N LYS A 127 28.13 7.87 -21.08
CA LYS A 127 29.37 7.09 -20.97
C LYS A 127 30.32 7.42 -22.12
N LEU A 128 30.33 8.70 -22.52
CA LEU A 128 31.18 9.26 -23.55
C LEU A 128 31.98 10.43 -22.99
N TYR A 129 33.20 10.58 -23.49
CA TYR A 129 34.04 11.74 -23.25
C TYR A 129 34.52 12.30 -24.59
N ARG A 130 34.32 13.59 -24.82
CA ARG A 130 34.79 14.26 -26.02
C ARG A 130 36.25 14.66 -25.85
N ASN A 131 37.13 13.94 -26.54
CA ASN A 131 38.56 14.22 -26.54
C ASN A 131 38.96 14.88 -27.87
N GLY A 132 38.96 16.22 -27.89
CA GLY A 132 39.13 16.99 -29.12
C GLY A 132 37.97 16.76 -30.07
N SER A 133 38.25 16.24 -31.27
CA SER A 133 37.25 15.92 -32.30
C SER A 133 36.68 14.51 -32.21
N LYS A 134 37.16 13.67 -31.27
CA LYS A 134 36.74 12.27 -31.14
C LYS A 134 36.00 12.04 -29.84
N ASP A 135 34.91 11.29 -29.90
CA ASP A 135 34.22 10.79 -28.71
C ASP A 135 34.82 9.43 -28.32
N ILE A 136 35.27 9.30 -27.07
CA ILE A 136 35.75 8.04 -26.50
C ILE A 136 34.70 7.46 -25.55
N LYS A 137 34.53 6.13 -25.60
CA LYS A 137 33.65 5.43 -24.68
C LYS A 137 34.33 5.24 -23.33
N VAL A 138 33.68 5.69 -22.27
CA VAL A 138 34.16 5.60 -20.90
C VAL A 138 33.68 4.25 -20.29
N PRO A 139 34.56 3.41 -19.74
CA PRO A 139 34.20 2.09 -19.20
C PRO A 139 33.46 2.15 -17.85
N LEU A 140 33.27 3.35 -17.30
CA LEU A 140 32.71 3.65 -15.99
C LEU A 140 31.46 2.83 -15.64
N LYS A 141 31.66 1.83 -14.80
CA LYS A 141 30.65 0.96 -14.20
C LYS A 141 29.86 1.69 -13.11
N GLY A 142 30.52 2.54 -12.33
CA GLY A 142 29.86 3.33 -11.28
C GLY A 142 30.63 4.57 -10.85
N LEU A 143 29.88 5.64 -10.58
CA LEU A 143 30.40 6.87 -10.00
C LEU A 143 29.86 7.03 -8.58
N ILE A 144 30.76 7.17 -7.62
CA ILE A 144 30.46 7.43 -6.22
C ILE A 144 30.91 8.87 -5.96
N ALA A 145 29.97 9.75 -5.68
CA ALA A 145 30.28 11.12 -5.28
C ALA A 145 30.02 11.31 -3.79
N ALA A 146 30.79 12.19 -3.17
CA ALA A 146 30.65 12.53 -1.77
C ALA A 146 30.72 14.04 -1.57
N SER A 147 30.08 14.52 -0.51
CA SER A 147 30.27 15.87 0.02
C SER A 147 29.76 15.96 1.46
N ASN A 148 30.19 16.98 2.18
CA ASN A 148 29.64 17.33 3.48
C ASN A 148 28.42 18.26 3.39
N GLU A 149 28.18 18.85 2.22
CA GLU A 149 27.11 19.82 1.97
C GLU A 149 26.27 19.44 0.74
N LEU A 150 25.13 20.11 0.60
CA LEU A 150 24.32 20.08 -0.61
C LEU A 150 24.70 21.27 -1.50
N PRO A 151 24.44 21.20 -2.83
CA PRO A 151 24.71 22.35 -3.69
C PRO A 151 23.78 23.51 -3.34
N ASP A 152 24.29 24.74 -3.36
CA ASP A 152 23.44 25.91 -3.18
C ASP A 152 22.47 26.06 -4.36
N GLN A 153 21.27 26.57 -4.09
CA GLN A 153 20.27 26.82 -5.12
C GLN A 153 20.77 27.86 -6.13
N GLY A 154 20.56 27.61 -7.43
CA GLY A 154 20.89 28.55 -8.49
C GLY A 154 22.33 28.50 -8.99
N GLN A 155 23.15 27.55 -8.51
CA GLN A 155 24.51 27.31 -9.02
C GLN A 155 24.55 26.46 -10.30
N GLY A 156 23.40 26.02 -10.85
CA GLY A 156 23.35 25.15 -12.02
C GLY A 156 23.73 23.68 -11.73
N LEU A 157 23.90 23.35 -10.45
CA LEU A 157 24.27 22.01 -9.96
C LEU A 157 23.09 21.05 -9.89
N GLU A 158 21.87 21.54 -10.08
CA GLU A 158 20.63 20.76 -10.05
C GLU A 158 20.64 19.65 -11.13
N ALA A 159 21.21 19.97 -12.30
CA ALA A 159 21.34 19.02 -13.40
C ALA A 159 22.25 17.85 -13.03
N LEU A 160 23.34 18.12 -12.28
CA LEU A 160 24.27 17.10 -11.80
C LEU A 160 23.67 16.34 -10.60
N TRP A 161 22.96 17.03 -9.73
CA TRP A 161 22.24 16.43 -8.59
C TRP A 161 21.23 15.38 -9.05
N ASP A 162 20.47 15.64 -10.12
CA ASP A 162 19.56 14.67 -10.71
C ASP A 162 20.27 13.44 -11.33
N ARG A 163 21.59 13.50 -11.56
CA ARG A 163 22.36 12.35 -12.06
C ARG A 163 22.73 11.34 -10.97
N PHE A 164 22.69 11.74 -9.69
CA PHE A 164 22.87 10.84 -8.56
C PHE A 164 21.52 10.27 -8.14
N ILE A 165 21.19 9.11 -8.70
CA ILE A 165 19.88 8.46 -8.52
C ILE A 165 19.71 7.96 -7.09
N VAL A 166 20.77 7.41 -6.50
CA VAL A 166 20.76 6.96 -5.09
C VAL A 166 21.49 7.97 -4.24
N ARG A 167 20.88 8.33 -3.10
CA ARG A 167 21.37 9.34 -2.17
C ARG A 167 21.28 8.80 -0.76
N ILE A 168 22.39 8.87 -0.04
CA ILE A 168 22.51 8.32 1.30
C ILE A 168 23.17 9.34 2.22
N SER A 169 22.53 9.58 3.36
CA SER A 169 23.17 10.26 4.49
C SER A 169 23.94 9.27 5.34
N VAL A 170 25.27 9.36 5.30
CA VAL A 170 26.19 8.58 6.12
C VAL A 170 26.44 9.33 7.43
N LYS A 171 26.05 8.71 8.55
CA LYS A 171 26.11 9.31 9.89
C LYS A 171 27.29 8.76 10.70
N ASN A 172 27.63 9.43 11.80
CA ASN A 172 28.55 8.86 12.79
C ASN A 172 27.99 7.57 13.39
N ILE A 173 28.86 6.71 13.90
CA ILE A 173 28.45 5.51 14.64
C ILE A 173 27.64 5.97 15.86
N ALA A 174 26.41 5.46 15.99
CA ALA A 174 25.50 5.82 17.07
C ALA A 174 25.43 4.75 18.16
N GLY A 175 25.52 3.46 17.79
CA GLY A 175 25.43 2.32 18.68
C GLY A 175 26.66 2.18 19.57
N GLN A 176 26.46 2.15 20.89
CA GLN A 176 27.55 2.08 21.87
C GLN A 176 28.42 0.83 21.74
N SER A 177 27.83 -0.34 21.45
CA SER A 177 28.57 -1.59 21.22
C SER A 177 29.45 -1.49 19.98
N GLN A 178 28.87 -1.11 18.84
CA GLN A 178 29.60 -0.94 17.58
C GLN A 178 30.70 0.13 17.70
N PHE A 179 30.46 1.21 18.46
CA PHE A 179 31.47 2.22 18.72
C PHE A 179 32.62 1.68 19.58
N SER A 180 32.32 0.84 20.58
CA SER A 180 33.34 0.18 21.40
C SER A 180 34.21 -0.75 20.55
N ASP A 181 33.58 -1.58 19.71
CA ASP A 181 34.29 -2.48 18.79
C ASP A 181 35.16 -1.70 17.80
N TYR A 182 34.65 -0.59 17.27
CA TYR A 182 35.40 0.32 16.41
C TYR A 182 36.65 0.88 17.09
N LEU A 183 36.57 1.26 18.38
CA LEU A 183 37.72 1.77 19.13
C LEU A 183 38.75 0.68 19.47
N MET A 184 38.30 -0.56 19.69
CA MET A 184 39.16 -1.67 20.08
C MET A 184 39.89 -2.31 18.89
N ASN A 185 39.31 -2.25 17.69
CA ASN A 185 39.83 -2.91 16.51
C ASN A 185 40.72 -1.97 15.67
N ALA A 186 41.86 -2.49 15.21
CA ALA A 186 42.73 -1.76 14.30
C ALA A 186 42.06 -1.54 12.93
N PRO A 187 42.25 -0.37 12.29
CA PRO A 187 41.71 -0.12 10.97
C PRO A 187 42.33 -1.08 9.95
N GLN A 188 41.50 -1.79 9.18
CA GLN A 188 41.98 -2.57 8.04
C GLN A 188 42.41 -1.64 6.89
N THR A 189 43.71 -1.64 6.59
CA THR A 189 44.30 -0.86 5.50
C THR A 189 44.32 -1.63 4.18
N ASP A 190 44.47 -2.96 4.22
CA ASP A 190 44.61 -3.83 3.04
C ASP A 190 43.40 -4.76 2.85
N PHE A 191 42.22 -4.17 2.64
CA PHE A 191 41.04 -4.95 2.28
C PHE A 191 41.15 -5.49 0.85
N LYS A 192 40.98 -6.80 0.69
CA LYS A 192 40.83 -7.47 -0.60
C LYS A 192 39.72 -8.49 -0.55
N ILE A 193 38.94 -8.56 -1.63
CA ILE A 193 37.90 -9.57 -1.81
C ILE A 193 38.54 -10.83 -2.40
N ASP A 194 38.03 -12.02 -2.05
CA ASP A 194 38.43 -13.26 -2.69
C ASP A 194 38.24 -13.13 -4.23
N PRO A 195 39.28 -13.39 -5.05
CA PRO A 195 39.18 -13.35 -6.51
C PRO A 195 38.02 -14.18 -7.12
N LYS A 196 37.50 -15.18 -6.39
CA LYS A 196 36.31 -15.95 -6.80
C LYS A 196 35.00 -15.18 -6.66
N LEU A 197 34.93 -14.21 -5.76
CA LEU A 197 33.78 -13.34 -5.56
C LEU A 197 33.80 -12.11 -6.48
N GLN A 198 34.94 -11.79 -7.08
CA GLN A 198 35.07 -10.65 -8.00
C GLN A 198 34.36 -10.90 -9.34
N LEU A 199 33.82 -9.83 -9.91
CA LEU A 199 33.10 -9.84 -11.18
C LEU A 199 34.02 -9.39 -12.33
N SER A 200 34.08 -10.16 -13.40
CA SER A 200 34.69 -9.69 -14.64
C SER A 200 33.79 -8.65 -15.34
N THR A 201 34.33 -7.89 -16.28
CA THR A 201 33.52 -6.98 -17.13
C THR A 201 32.43 -7.74 -17.89
N ARG A 202 32.69 -8.98 -18.32
CA ARG A 202 31.69 -9.85 -18.95
C ARG A 202 30.56 -10.22 -17.99
N ASP A 203 30.89 -10.55 -16.74
CA ASP A 203 29.88 -10.87 -15.72
C ASP A 203 28.99 -9.65 -15.46
N TYR A 204 29.60 -8.48 -15.26
CA TYR A 204 28.90 -7.21 -15.06
C TYR A 204 27.90 -6.91 -16.19
N GLU A 205 28.33 -6.97 -17.45
CA GLU A 205 27.46 -6.74 -18.61
C GLU A 205 26.34 -7.78 -18.71
N MET A 206 26.64 -9.05 -18.42
CA MET A 206 25.65 -10.12 -18.38
C MET A 206 24.58 -9.85 -17.30
N HIS A 207 24.99 -9.49 -16.09
CA HIS A 207 24.07 -9.20 -14.99
C HIS A 207 23.18 -8.00 -15.33
N ARG A 208 23.73 -6.92 -15.90
CA ARG A 208 22.92 -5.77 -16.35
C ARG A 208 21.90 -6.13 -17.43
N LYS A 209 22.31 -6.92 -18.43
CA LYS A 209 21.42 -7.35 -19.50
C LYS A 209 20.28 -8.24 -18.98
N LYS A 210 20.55 -9.13 -18.03
CA LYS A 210 19.51 -9.98 -17.42
C LYS A 210 18.61 -9.18 -16.48
N ALA A 211 19.15 -8.24 -15.71
CA ALA A 211 18.38 -7.36 -14.85
C ALA A 211 17.34 -6.53 -15.65
N SER A 212 17.70 -6.02 -16.83
CA SER A 212 16.76 -5.21 -17.64
C SER A 212 15.51 -5.97 -18.08
N GLN A 213 15.59 -7.31 -18.15
CA GLN A 213 14.50 -8.22 -18.54
C GLN A 213 13.53 -8.54 -17.39
N VAL A 214 13.85 -8.16 -16.15
CA VAL A 214 12.93 -8.31 -15.02
C VAL A 214 11.62 -7.56 -15.29
N LYS A 215 10.51 -8.23 -15.00
CA LYS A 215 9.16 -7.69 -15.22
C LYS A 215 8.79 -6.67 -14.14
N VAL A 216 8.09 -5.62 -14.56
CA VAL A 216 7.41 -4.68 -13.66
C VAL A 216 5.95 -5.08 -13.60
N LEU A 217 5.43 -5.39 -12.41
CA LEU A 217 4.05 -5.79 -12.20
C LEU A 217 3.15 -4.57 -12.00
N ILE A 218 1.85 -4.71 -12.25
CA ILE A 218 0.91 -3.58 -12.17
C ILE A 218 0.85 -2.95 -10.78
N HIS A 219 0.85 -3.77 -9.72
CA HIS A 219 0.83 -3.27 -8.34
C HIS A 219 2.09 -2.45 -7.99
N VAL A 220 3.24 -2.75 -8.61
CA VAL A 220 4.46 -1.92 -8.46
C VAL A 220 4.28 -0.55 -9.09
N VAL A 221 3.58 -0.48 -10.24
CA VAL A 221 3.22 0.79 -10.88
C VAL A 221 2.25 1.57 -9.99
N ASP A 222 1.27 0.90 -9.39
CA ASP A 222 0.32 1.53 -8.45
C ASP A 222 1.05 2.13 -7.25
N VAL A 223 2.02 1.43 -6.65
CA VAL A 223 2.87 1.95 -5.58
C VAL A 223 3.58 3.24 -6.03
N VAL A 224 4.20 3.24 -7.21
CA VAL A 224 4.89 4.44 -7.75
C VAL A 224 3.91 5.61 -7.96
N LEU A 225 2.72 5.35 -8.50
CA LEU A 225 1.70 6.38 -8.70
C LEU A 225 1.22 6.97 -7.36
N LYS A 226 1.07 6.13 -6.33
CA LYS A 226 0.70 6.57 -4.97
C LYS A 226 1.79 7.44 -4.36
N ILE A 227 3.05 7.04 -4.47
CA ILE A 227 4.20 7.85 -4.02
C ILE A 227 4.22 9.20 -4.74
N LYS A 228 3.99 9.23 -6.07
CA LYS A 228 3.89 10.48 -6.83
C LYS A 228 2.77 11.39 -6.31
N ASN A 229 1.62 10.82 -5.96
CA ASN A 229 0.51 11.58 -5.37
C ASN A 229 0.87 12.12 -3.97
N TYR A 230 1.54 11.34 -3.13
CA TYR A 230 2.00 11.80 -1.82
C TYR A 230 3.00 12.95 -1.94
N ILE A 231 3.92 12.89 -2.90
CA ILE A 231 4.85 13.99 -3.21
C ILE A 231 4.07 15.25 -3.62
N ASN A 232 3.05 15.14 -4.47
CA ASN A 232 2.24 16.29 -4.87
C ASN A 232 1.51 16.92 -3.68
N LEU A 233 0.92 16.10 -2.80
CA LEU A 233 0.26 16.58 -1.59
C LEU A 233 1.26 17.28 -0.65
N TYR A 234 2.44 16.69 -0.45
CA TYR A 234 3.52 17.30 0.32
C TYR A 234 3.96 18.64 -0.24
N ASN A 235 4.11 18.73 -1.56
CA ASN A 235 4.55 19.96 -2.22
C ASN A 235 3.49 21.06 -2.16
N ASN A 236 2.19 20.72 -2.13
CA ASN A 236 1.11 21.70 -2.03
C ASN A 236 0.95 22.29 -0.62
N ASP A 237 1.48 21.64 0.40
CA ASP A 237 1.47 22.14 1.76
C ASP A 237 2.54 23.22 1.96
N ALA A 238 2.10 24.42 2.36
CA ALA A 238 2.94 25.59 2.56
C ALA A 238 3.89 25.46 3.77
N ILE A 239 3.62 24.54 4.70
CA ILE A 239 4.49 24.26 5.86
C ILE A 239 5.82 23.65 5.40
N ASN A 240 5.84 22.98 4.25
CA ASN A 240 7.03 22.32 3.74
C ASN A 240 7.95 23.31 3.00
N GLU A 241 9.01 23.73 3.69
CA GLU A 241 10.05 24.64 3.18
C GLU A 241 10.75 24.10 1.92
N HIS A 242 11.04 22.80 1.88
CA HIS A 242 11.75 22.17 0.78
C HIS A 242 10.80 21.29 -0.04
N LYS A 243 10.59 21.61 -1.31
CA LYS A 243 9.80 20.78 -2.22
C LYS A 243 10.60 19.56 -2.68
N ILE A 244 9.89 18.49 -3.04
CA ILE A 244 10.45 17.27 -3.60
C ILE A 244 10.21 17.29 -5.12
N TYR A 245 11.27 17.18 -5.91
CA TYR A 245 11.18 17.08 -7.36
C TYR A 245 11.78 15.77 -7.88
N VAL A 246 10.94 14.98 -8.56
CA VAL A 246 11.35 13.72 -9.18
C VAL A 246 10.99 13.76 -10.65
N SER A 247 12.01 13.88 -11.50
CA SER A 247 11.85 13.90 -12.95
C SER A 247 11.38 12.54 -13.50
N ASP A 248 10.72 12.53 -14.66
CA ASP A 248 10.32 11.29 -15.34
C ASP A 248 11.54 10.41 -15.68
N ARG A 249 12.68 11.05 -16.00
CA ARG A 249 13.98 10.37 -16.14
C ARG A 249 14.35 9.64 -14.87
N ARG A 250 14.26 10.29 -13.71
CA ARG A 250 14.60 9.68 -12.42
C ARG A 250 13.69 8.49 -12.13
N TRP A 251 12.38 8.58 -12.37
CA TRP A 251 11.46 7.46 -12.24
C TRP A 251 11.86 6.25 -13.08
N LYS A 252 12.26 6.47 -14.33
CA LYS A 252 12.74 5.39 -15.20
C LYS A 252 14.02 4.73 -14.64
N LYS A 253 14.95 5.51 -14.08
CA LYS A 253 16.17 5.00 -13.45
C LYS A 253 15.93 4.28 -12.12
N ILE A 254 14.97 4.75 -11.33
CA ILE A 254 14.51 4.05 -10.12
C ILE A 254 14.08 2.63 -10.50
N ILE A 255 13.23 2.47 -11.52
CA ILE A 255 12.79 1.15 -11.99
C ILE A 255 13.96 0.29 -12.47
N GLU A 256 14.96 0.84 -13.16
CA GLU A 256 16.17 0.08 -13.54
C GLU A 256 16.93 -0.47 -12.33
N ILE A 257 17.00 0.30 -11.23
CA ILE A 257 17.61 -0.15 -9.97
C ILE A 257 16.75 -1.23 -9.29
N LEU A 258 15.43 -1.04 -9.23
CA LEU A 258 14.52 -2.03 -8.64
C LEU A 258 14.58 -3.38 -9.39
N LYS A 259 14.64 -3.33 -10.73
CA LYS A 259 14.88 -4.52 -11.57
C LYS A 259 16.19 -5.22 -11.23
N THR A 260 17.25 -4.44 -10.98
CA THR A 260 18.56 -4.99 -10.58
C THR A 260 18.46 -5.66 -9.21
N SER A 261 17.79 -5.03 -8.24
CA SER A 261 17.54 -5.61 -6.91
C SER A 261 16.79 -6.94 -7.00
N ALA A 262 15.68 -6.97 -7.75
CA ALA A 262 14.90 -8.19 -7.96
C ALA A 262 15.72 -9.30 -8.61
N TYR A 263 16.47 -8.97 -9.67
CA TYR A 263 17.35 -9.92 -10.35
C TYR A 263 18.39 -10.51 -9.40
N LEU A 264 19.10 -9.67 -8.63
CA LEU A 264 20.13 -10.11 -7.69
C LEU A 264 19.57 -10.95 -6.51
N ASN A 265 18.27 -10.85 -6.24
CA ASN A 265 17.53 -11.72 -5.34
C ASN A 265 16.98 -13.00 -6.02
N ASP A 266 17.48 -13.36 -7.21
CA ASP A 266 17.01 -14.50 -8.04
C ASP A 266 15.53 -14.41 -8.45
N ARG A 267 14.94 -13.20 -8.49
CA ARG A 267 13.53 -12.96 -8.90
C ARG A 267 13.42 -12.53 -10.36
N LYS A 268 12.31 -12.92 -11.01
CA LYS A 268 11.99 -12.57 -12.41
C LYS A 268 11.07 -11.34 -12.55
N ALA A 269 10.53 -10.87 -11.43
CA ALA A 269 9.67 -9.70 -11.34
C ALA A 269 10.01 -8.91 -10.08
N ILE A 270 9.80 -7.60 -10.14
CA ILE A 270 9.88 -6.70 -8.97
C ILE A 270 8.75 -7.07 -8.00
N ASP A 271 9.04 -7.07 -6.71
CA ASP A 271 8.05 -7.25 -5.64
C ASP A 271 8.00 -6.02 -4.71
N ALA A 272 7.12 -6.08 -3.71
CA ALA A 272 6.94 -5.03 -2.71
C ALA A 272 8.23 -4.68 -1.93
N THR A 273 9.14 -5.63 -1.73
CA THR A 273 10.37 -5.40 -0.95
C THR A 273 11.30 -4.43 -1.66
N ASP A 274 11.43 -4.56 -2.98
CA ASP A 274 12.30 -3.66 -3.77
C ASP A 274 11.83 -2.21 -3.67
N CYS A 275 10.53 -1.98 -3.60
CA CYS A 275 9.94 -0.64 -3.55
C CYS A 275 10.44 0.16 -2.33
N PHE A 276 10.86 -0.48 -1.23
CA PHE A 276 11.45 0.24 -0.09
C PHE A 276 12.71 1.03 -0.49
N LEU A 277 13.43 0.60 -1.53
CA LEU A 277 14.63 1.29 -2.02
C LEU A 277 14.33 2.68 -2.60
N ILE A 278 13.08 2.92 -3.06
CA ILE A 278 12.65 4.21 -3.63
C ILE A 278 12.92 5.34 -2.64
N ARG A 279 12.85 5.07 -1.33
CA ARG A 279 13.10 6.08 -0.29
C ARG A 279 14.45 6.76 -0.41
N HIS A 280 15.45 6.09 -0.98
CA HIS A 280 16.81 6.61 -1.14
C HIS A 280 17.01 7.39 -2.45
N MET A 281 15.95 7.54 -3.25
CA MET A 281 16.05 8.03 -4.62
C MET A 281 15.14 9.23 -4.90
N ILE A 282 14.20 9.54 -4.00
CA ILE A 282 13.20 10.58 -4.22
C ILE A 282 13.36 11.82 -3.33
N TRP A 283 14.18 11.79 -2.28
CA TRP A 283 14.43 12.97 -1.45
C TRP A 283 15.47 13.88 -2.11
N ASP A 284 15.29 15.20 -2.01
CA ASP A 284 16.26 16.21 -2.46
C ASP A 284 16.99 16.90 -1.29
N HIS A 285 16.36 16.96 -0.11
CA HIS A 285 16.96 17.48 1.12
C HIS A 285 16.88 16.45 2.29
N PRO A 286 17.89 16.33 3.17
CA PRO A 286 17.90 15.33 4.25
C PRO A 286 16.73 15.42 5.24
N SER A 287 16.15 16.61 5.41
CA SER A 287 14.94 16.80 6.23
C SER A 287 13.73 16.00 5.72
N GLN A 288 13.73 15.63 4.43
CA GLN A 288 12.66 14.88 3.80
C GLN A 288 12.80 13.36 3.98
N GLU A 289 13.94 12.84 4.47
CA GLU A 289 14.22 11.39 4.51
C GLU A 289 13.17 10.58 5.27
N ASN A 290 12.73 11.08 6.42
CA ASN A 290 11.69 10.42 7.22
C ASN A 290 10.34 10.47 6.51
N ARG A 291 10.00 11.63 5.95
CA ARG A 291 8.71 11.81 5.27
C ARG A 291 8.59 10.96 4.01
N VAL A 292 9.69 10.85 3.26
CA VAL A 292 9.81 9.98 2.09
C VAL A 292 9.72 8.49 2.49
N LEU A 293 10.30 8.10 3.64
CA LEU A 293 10.12 6.76 4.17
C LEU A 293 8.64 6.47 4.48
N ASP A 294 7.91 7.42 5.06
CA ASP A 294 6.47 7.27 5.33
C ASP A 294 5.69 7.06 4.03
N PHE A 295 5.92 7.89 3.00
CA PHE A 295 5.25 7.78 1.70
C PHE A 295 5.45 6.40 1.06
N VAL A 296 6.70 5.94 1.06
CA VAL A 296 7.07 4.66 0.46
C VAL A 296 6.45 3.52 1.26
N THR A 297 6.53 3.57 2.59
CA THR A 297 5.99 2.53 3.47
C THR A 297 4.46 2.45 3.34
N GLU A 298 3.74 3.57 3.42
CA GLU A 298 2.29 3.61 3.29
C GLU A 298 1.82 3.10 1.91
N ALA A 299 2.49 3.52 0.83
CA ALA A 299 2.17 3.04 -0.51
C ALA A 299 2.35 1.52 -0.63
N ILE A 300 3.45 0.98 -0.09
CA ILE A 300 3.76 -0.45 -0.14
C ILE A 300 2.78 -1.27 0.69
N LEU A 301 2.46 -0.87 1.92
CA LEU A 301 1.57 -1.64 2.79
C LEU A 301 0.15 -1.71 2.23
N ASN A 302 -0.31 -0.66 1.55
CA ASN A 302 -1.67 -0.54 1.03
C ASN A 302 -1.85 -0.99 -0.43
N HIS A 303 -0.78 -0.97 -1.23
CA HIS A 303 -0.85 -1.23 -2.68
C HIS A 303 0.26 -2.15 -3.21
N GLY A 304 1.23 -2.54 -2.38
CA GLY A 304 2.41 -3.28 -2.81
C GLY A 304 2.20 -4.77 -3.02
N LEU A 305 1.12 -5.36 -2.50
CA LEU A 305 0.85 -6.79 -2.66
C LEU A 305 -0.10 -7.05 -3.84
N GLU A 306 0.24 -8.06 -4.64
CA GLU A 306 -0.59 -8.50 -5.75
C GLU A 306 -1.99 -8.93 -5.29
N GLY A 307 -3.02 -8.43 -5.97
CA GLY A 307 -4.42 -8.73 -5.68
C GLY A 307 -5.06 -7.91 -4.55
N GLN A 308 -4.35 -6.99 -3.89
CA GLN A 308 -4.95 -6.07 -2.91
C GLN A 308 -6.05 -5.20 -3.53
N SER A 309 -5.80 -4.61 -4.70
CA SER A 309 -6.78 -3.82 -5.45
C SER A 309 -7.95 -4.69 -5.92
N ASP A 310 -7.66 -5.86 -6.49
CA ASP A 310 -8.68 -6.78 -6.99
C ASP A 310 -9.64 -7.25 -5.89
N LEU A 311 -9.15 -7.48 -4.67
CA LEU A 311 -9.99 -7.95 -3.55
C LEU A 311 -11.02 -6.92 -3.09
N ALA A 312 -10.73 -5.63 -3.22
CA ALA A 312 -11.72 -4.57 -2.96
C ALA A 312 -12.88 -4.63 -3.96
N ASP A 313 -12.56 -4.84 -5.24
CA ASP A 313 -13.56 -5.05 -6.29
C ASP A 313 -14.37 -6.33 -6.06
N TRP A 314 -13.71 -7.41 -5.65
CA TRP A 314 -14.37 -8.68 -5.32
C TRP A 314 -15.30 -8.58 -4.12
N THR A 315 -14.90 -7.84 -3.09
CA THR A 315 -15.76 -7.55 -1.93
C THR A 315 -17.06 -6.89 -2.39
N SER A 316 -16.95 -5.87 -3.25
CA SER A 316 -18.10 -5.17 -3.82
C SER A 316 -18.95 -6.08 -4.72
N LYS A 317 -18.33 -6.92 -5.56
CA LYS A 317 -19.04 -7.88 -6.43
C LYS A 317 -19.82 -8.93 -5.64
N ILE A 318 -19.21 -9.50 -4.60
CA ILE A 318 -19.84 -10.53 -3.76
C ILE A 318 -21.00 -9.94 -2.96
N GLU A 319 -20.85 -8.74 -2.39
CA GLU A 319 -21.96 -8.08 -1.69
C GLU A 319 -23.11 -7.70 -2.64
N ARG A 320 -22.82 -7.19 -3.85
CA ARG A 320 -23.87 -6.97 -4.87
C ARG A 320 -24.62 -8.25 -5.22
N PHE A 321 -23.89 -9.36 -5.42
CA PHE A 321 -24.50 -10.65 -5.72
C PHE A 321 -25.38 -11.15 -4.56
N LYS A 322 -24.90 -11.04 -3.32
CA LYS A 322 -25.64 -11.39 -2.10
C LYS A 322 -26.93 -10.58 -1.98
N THR A 323 -26.87 -9.26 -2.17
CA THR A 323 -28.05 -8.37 -2.15
C THR A 323 -29.05 -8.77 -3.23
N MET A 324 -28.59 -9.00 -4.47
CA MET A 324 -29.44 -9.46 -5.56
C MET A 324 -30.11 -10.80 -5.24
N VAL A 325 -29.40 -11.76 -4.63
CA VAL A 325 -30.00 -13.04 -4.20
C VAL A 325 -31.07 -12.79 -3.13
N VAL A 326 -30.82 -11.93 -2.15
CA VAL A 326 -31.82 -11.60 -1.11
C VAL A 326 -33.05 -10.95 -1.72
N GLU A 327 -32.89 -9.98 -2.62
CA GLU A 327 -34.01 -9.32 -3.31
C GLU A 327 -34.85 -10.30 -4.11
N LYS A 328 -34.20 -11.12 -4.94
CA LYS A 328 -34.88 -12.11 -5.80
C LYS A 328 -35.51 -13.28 -5.05
N THR A 329 -35.18 -13.47 -3.78
CA THR A 329 -35.75 -14.52 -2.93
C THR A 329 -36.71 -13.97 -1.88
N THR A 330 -36.87 -12.66 -1.78
CA THR A 330 -37.80 -12.02 -0.83
C THR A 330 -39.14 -11.77 -1.52
N PHE A 331 -40.17 -12.40 -0.98
CA PHE A 331 -41.55 -12.23 -1.41
C PHE A 331 -42.37 -11.59 -0.28
N PHE A 332 -43.44 -10.90 -0.66
CA PHE A 332 -44.41 -10.38 0.29
C PHE A 332 -45.64 -11.27 0.26
N GLU A 333 -45.95 -11.88 1.39
CA GLU A 333 -47.23 -12.56 1.58
C GLU A 333 -48.19 -11.57 2.24
N GLU A 334 -49.35 -11.37 1.61
CA GLU A 334 -50.45 -10.65 2.23
C GLU A 334 -51.15 -11.58 3.21
N LEU A 335 -51.09 -11.22 4.49
CA LEU A 335 -51.78 -11.92 5.56
C LEU A 335 -52.89 -11.03 6.07
N THR A 336 -54.12 -11.53 6.03
CA THR A 336 -55.23 -10.88 6.70
C THR A 336 -55.14 -11.20 8.20
N LYS A 337 -54.96 -10.19 9.03
CA LYS A 337 -55.05 -10.30 10.49
C LYS A 337 -56.32 -9.61 10.96
N GLU A 338 -56.93 -10.18 12.00
CA GLU A 338 -58.01 -9.52 12.73
C GLU A 338 -57.37 -8.59 13.77
N VAL A 339 -57.67 -7.30 13.70
CA VAL A 339 -57.16 -6.27 14.62
C VAL A 339 -58.36 -5.64 15.35
N LEU A 340 -58.18 -5.31 16.63
CA LEU A 340 -59.18 -4.64 17.46
C LEU A 340 -59.51 -3.26 16.86
N VAL A 341 -60.78 -2.88 16.84
CA VAL A 341 -61.16 -1.51 16.50
C VAL A 341 -60.92 -0.64 17.74
N GLU A 342 -59.95 0.27 17.61
CA GLU A 342 -59.59 1.23 18.64
C GLU A 342 -59.89 2.65 18.14
N ARG A 343 -60.39 3.51 19.04
CA ARG A 343 -60.67 4.93 18.79
C ARG A 343 -59.91 5.78 19.79
N GLU A 344 -59.27 6.86 19.32
CA GLU A 344 -58.64 7.85 20.21
C GLU A 344 -59.62 8.99 20.53
N ILE A 345 -59.78 9.27 21.83
CA ILE A 345 -60.55 10.41 22.34
C ILE A 345 -59.72 11.04 23.46
N ASP A 346 -59.43 12.35 23.37
CA ASP A 346 -58.68 13.12 24.37
C ASP A 346 -57.39 12.42 24.86
N ASP A 347 -56.51 12.05 23.92
CA ASP A 347 -55.23 11.35 24.15
C ASP A 347 -55.35 9.97 24.84
N SER A 348 -56.54 9.40 24.92
CA SER A 348 -56.81 8.08 25.48
C SER A 348 -57.37 7.11 24.44
N THR A 349 -56.90 5.86 24.48
CA THR A 349 -57.35 4.80 23.55
C THR A 349 -58.55 4.05 24.10
N TYR A 350 -59.62 3.93 23.31
CA TYR A 350 -60.84 3.18 23.62
C TYR A 350 -61.00 1.99 22.68
N ILE A 351 -61.45 0.84 23.20
CA ILE A 351 -61.78 -0.37 22.45
C ILE A 351 -63.28 -0.37 22.16
N GLU A 352 -63.67 -0.59 20.90
CA GLU A 352 -65.07 -0.68 20.49
C GLU A 352 -65.64 -2.10 20.68
N PHE A 353 -66.86 -2.18 21.19
CA PHE A 353 -67.61 -3.41 21.42
C PHE A 353 -69.00 -3.30 20.81
N VAL A 354 -69.47 -4.37 20.18
CA VAL A 354 -70.80 -4.43 19.55
C VAL A 354 -71.69 -5.41 20.31
N ALA A 355 -72.95 -5.05 20.57
CA ALA A 355 -73.89 -5.91 21.27
C ALA A 355 -74.14 -7.20 20.48
N LYS A 356 -74.16 -8.35 21.17
CA LYS A 356 -74.38 -9.66 20.53
C LYS A 356 -75.79 -9.78 19.92
N GLU A 357 -76.77 -9.11 20.50
CA GLU A 357 -78.18 -9.22 20.12
C GLU A 357 -78.61 -8.10 19.16
N ASN A 358 -77.90 -6.98 19.14
CA ASN A 358 -78.17 -5.86 18.23
C ASN A 358 -76.88 -5.26 17.66
N PRO A 359 -76.51 -5.56 16.40
CA PRO A 359 -75.27 -5.08 15.80
C PRO A 359 -75.14 -3.56 15.61
N THR A 360 -76.23 -2.80 15.79
CA THR A 360 -76.23 -1.33 15.71
C THR A 360 -76.04 -0.65 17.06
N ASP A 361 -75.90 -1.42 18.14
CA ASP A 361 -75.61 -0.94 19.49
C ASP A 361 -74.13 -1.22 19.79
N ASP A 362 -73.30 -0.19 19.60
CA ASP A 362 -71.87 -0.22 19.86
C ASP A 362 -71.49 0.73 21.01
N ILE A 363 -70.57 0.26 21.85
CA ILE A 363 -70.04 1.01 22.98
C ILE A 363 -68.51 0.95 22.97
N ALA A 364 -67.86 2.02 23.42
CA ALA A 364 -66.41 2.09 23.54
C ALA A 364 -65.99 2.24 25.01
N ILE A 365 -65.04 1.41 25.45
CA ILE A 365 -64.48 1.46 26.81
C ILE A 365 -62.99 1.74 26.73
N GLN A 366 -62.45 2.56 27.64
CA GLN A 366 -61.03 2.86 27.67
C GLN A 366 -60.21 1.57 27.82
N LYS A 367 -59.10 1.46 27.07
CA LYS A 367 -58.27 0.26 27.03
C LYS A 367 -57.74 -0.14 28.40
N GLU A 368 -57.32 0.83 29.20
CA GLU A 368 -56.85 0.62 30.57
C GLU A 368 -57.96 0.04 31.47
N ASP A 369 -59.18 0.58 31.39
CA ASP A 369 -60.34 0.07 32.11
C ASP A 369 -60.69 -1.36 31.69
N TRP A 370 -60.66 -1.67 30.38
CA TRP A 370 -60.89 -3.02 29.87
C TRP A 370 -59.84 -4.03 30.35
N ASP A 371 -58.57 -3.62 30.40
CA ASP A 371 -57.48 -4.49 30.83
C ASP A 371 -57.55 -4.78 32.33
N GLN A 372 -58.04 -3.83 33.13
CA GLN A 372 -58.22 -3.97 34.59
C GLN A 372 -59.54 -4.65 34.98
N LEU A 373 -60.56 -4.64 34.10
CA LEU A 373 -61.89 -5.15 34.40
C LEU A 373 -61.89 -6.63 34.77
N THR A 374 -62.51 -6.95 35.92
CA THR A 374 -62.58 -8.33 36.43
C THR A 374 -63.87 -9.05 36.03
N THR A 375 -64.09 -10.26 36.57
CA THR A 375 -65.34 -11.03 36.39
C THR A 375 -66.50 -10.50 37.24
N PHE A 376 -66.27 -9.52 38.11
CA PHE A 376 -67.30 -8.85 38.91
C PHE A 376 -67.75 -7.57 38.23
N PHE A 377 -68.96 -7.11 38.55
CA PHE A 377 -69.49 -5.87 37.99
C PHE A 377 -68.86 -4.66 38.69
N GLU A 378 -68.19 -3.84 37.89
CA GLU A 378 -67.50 -2.62 38.31
C GLU A 378 -68.04 -1.44 37.48
N GLN A 379 -68.16 -0.27 38.12
CA GLN A 379 -68.67 0.91 37.46
C GLN A 379 -67.56 1.55 36.63
N LEU A 380 -67.76 1.63 35.31
CA LEU A 380 -66.82 2.24 34.37
C LEU A 380 -67.51 3.34 33.55
N TYR A 381 -66.69 4.22 33.00
CA TYR A 381 -67.13 5.12 31.94
C TYR A 381 -67.07 4.40 30.59
N TYR A 382 -68.07 4.67 29.76
CA TYR A 382 -68.10 4.18 28.38
C TYR A 382 -68.69 5.24 27.46
N TYR A 383 -68.32 5.19 26.19
CA TYR A 383 -68.92 6.00 25.16
C TYR A 383 -69.95 5.19 24.38
N ASP A 384 -71.10 5.81 24.11
CA ASP A 384 -72.08 5.36 23.12
C ASP A 384 -72.23 6.51 22.11
N GLY A 385 -71.80 6.26 20.89
CA GLY A 385 -71.50 7.31 19.91
C GLY A 385 -70.43 8.30 20.42
N ASN A 386 -70.82 9.57 20.59
CA ASN A 386 -69.95 10.66 21.08
C ASN A 386 -70.27 11.10 22.52
N ARG A 387 -71.12 10.37 23.24
CA ARG A 387 -71.55 10.74 24.59
C ARG A 387 -70.98 9.76 25.61
N ALA A 388 -70.40 10.31 26.68
CA ALA A 388 -69.90 9.53 27.80
C ALA A 388 -71.03 9.22 28.80
N PHE A 389 -71.11 7.97 29.22
CA PHE A 389 -72.04 7.45 30.21
C PHE A 389 -71.29 6.66 31.28
N ARG A 390 -71.95 6.36 32.40
CA ARG A 390 -71.46 5.39 33.39
C ARG A 390 -72.34 4.16 33.37
N GLY A 391 -71.73 2.99 33.49
CA GLY A 391 -72.44 1.72 33.58
C GLY A 391 -71.65 0.71 34.40
N ASP A 392 -72.34 -0.32 34.88
CA ASP A 392 -71.71 -1.44 35.56
C ASP A 392 -71.36 -2.53 34.54
N PHE A 393 -70.07 -2.85 34.45
CA PHE A 393 -69.55 -3.81 33.48
C PHE A 393 -68.78 -4.93 34.16
N LYS A 394 -68.77 -6.10 33.54
CA LYS A 394 -67.84 -7.19 33.89
C LYS A 394 -67.26 -7.83 32.65
N LYS A 395 -66.05 -8.33 32.77
CA LYS A 395 -65.34 -9.07 31.73
C LYS A 395 -65.74 -10.54 31.76
N TYR A 396 -66.08 -11.09 30.60
CA TYR A 396 -66.40 -12.51 30.45
C TYR A 396 -65.49 -13.15 29.38
N GLY A 397 -64.51 -13.94 29.82
CA GLY A 397 -63.51 -14.49 28.92
C GLY A 397 -62.62 -13.41 28.29
N LYS A 398 -62.10 -13.67 27.09
CA LYS A 398 -61.08 -12.79 26.47
C LYS A 398 -61.65 -11.63 25.65
N ASN A 399 -62.85 -11.76 25.09
CA ASN A 399 -63.36 -10.82 24.07
C ASN A 399 -64.83 -10.40 24.31
N VAL A 400 -65.40 -10.70 25.48
CA VAL A 400 -66.81 -10.40 25.78
C VAL A 400 -66.90 -9.53 27.02
N LEU A 401 -67.75 -8.52 26.93
CA LEU A 401 -68.06 -7.55 27.95
C LEU A 401 -69.56 -7.67 28.30
N HIS A 402 -69.93 -7.76 29.57
CA HIS A 402 -71.33 -7.76 29.97
C HIS A 402 -71.66 -6.45 30.67
N LYS A 403 -72.66 -5.72 30.18
CA LYS A 403 -73.21 -4.51 30.77
C LYS A 403 -74.46 -4.84 31.57
N ARG A 404 -74.52 -4.47 32.84
CA ARG A 404 -75.70 -4.70 33.69
C ARG A 404 -76.89 -3.84 33.22
N LEU A 405 -78.08 -4.42 33.18
CA LEU A 405 -79.30 -3.71 32.78
C LEU A 405 -79.91 -2.89 33.92
N ASN A 406 -80.05 -3.49 35.11
CA ASN A 406 -80.68 -2.86 36.27
C ASN A 406 -79.90 -3.19 37.55
N SER A 407 -79.90 -2.29 38.54
CA SER A 407 -79.17 -2.46 39.81
C SER A 407 -79.75 -3.53 40.74
N TRP A 408 -80.96 -4.02 40.48
CA TRP A 408 -81.73 -4.91 41.36
C TRP A 408 -81.73 -6.37 40.93
N ASN A 409 -81.19 -6.68 39.74
CA ASN A 409 -81.07 -8.05 39.23
C ASN A 409 -79.71 -8.26 38.54
N ASN A 410 -79.43 -9.50 38.16
CA ASN A 410 -78.19 -9.87 37.48
C ASN A 410 -78.35 -9.93 35.96
N ASP A 411 -79.36 -9.28 35.39
CA ASP A 411 -79.57 -9.28 33.95
C ASP A 411 -78.54 -8.36 33.27
N PHE A 412 -78.04 -8.79 32.11
CA PHE A 412 -77.00 -8.07 31.39
C PHE A 412 -77.16 -8.20 29.87
N ILE A 413 -76.67 -7.18 29.15
CA ILE A 413 -76.43 -7.26 27.71
C ILE A 413 -74.98 -7.66 27.49
N SER A 414 -74.75 -8.60 26.58
CA SER A 414 -73.42 -9.02 26.17
C SER A 414 -72.94 -8.24 24.94
N TYR A 415 -71.75 -7.67 25.02
CA TYR A 415 -71.03 -7.06 23.91
C TYR A 415 -69.78 -7.89 23.56
N ARG A 416 -69.39 -7.92 22.29
CA ARG A 416 -68.15 -8.54 21.81
C ARG A 416 -67.24 -7.46 21.25
N ILE A 417 -65.92 -7.59 21.48
CA ILE A 417 -64.96 -6.66 20.88
C ILE A 417 -65.12 -6.69 19.35
N GLN A 418 -65.17 -5.50 18.75
CA GLN A 418 -65.20 -5.34 17.32
C GLN A 418 -63.81 -5.57 16.72
N MET A 419 -63.75 -6.43 15.70
CA MET A 419 -62.52 -6.76 14.98
C MET A 419 -62.66 -6.38 13.52
N ILE A 420 -61.64 -5.74 12.94
CA ILE A 420 -61.54 -5.49 11.50
C ILE A 420 -60.45 -6.36 10.86
N LYS A 421 -60.65 -6.71 9.59
CA LYS A 421 -59.65 -7.42 8.80
C LYS A 421 -58.68 -6.42 8.20
N GLU A 422 -57.44 -6.42 8.69
CA GLU A 422 -56.35 -5.62 8.16
C GLU A 422 -55.39 -6.51 7.34
N ASN A 423 -55.03 -6.06 6.14
CA ASN A 423 -54.06 -6.76 5.29
C ASN A 423 -52.64 -6.30 5.64
N VAL A 424 -51.85 -7.20 6.22
CA VAL A 424 -50.46 -6.95 6.60
C VAL A 424 -49.53 -7.66 5.63
N LYS A 425 -48.58 -6.92 5.05
CA LYS A 425 -47.53 -7.50 4.18
C LYS A 425 -46.41 -8.09 5.04
N LYS A 426 -46.29 -9.42 5.05
CA LYS A 426 -45.18 -10.13 5.72
C LYS A 426 -44.11 -10.51 4.71
N LYS A 427 -42.86 -10.14 5.00
CA LYS A 427 -41.69 -10.59 4.21
C LYS A 427 -41.41 -12.06 4.48
N THR A 428 -41.39 -12.89 3.43
CA THR A 428 -40.97 -14.30 3.48
C THR A 428 -39.87 -14.56 2.46
N ARG A 429 -39.00 -15.54 2.74
CA ARG A 429 -37.94 -15.95 1.80
C ARG A 429 -38.26 -17.33 1.24
N LYS A 430 -38.34 -17.45 -0.09
CA LYS A 430 -38.68 -18.69 -0.81
C LYS A 430 -37.86 -18.81 -2.09
N LYS A 431 -37.81 -20.02 -2.65
CA LYS A 431 -37.19 -20.22 -3.98
C LYS A 431 -38.01 -19.51 -5.05
N PRO A 432 -37.36 -18.71 -5.93
CA PRO A 432 -38.04 -18.04 -7.03
C PRO A 432 -38.32 -19.02 -8.17
N ASN A 433 -38.97 -18.54 -9.23
CA ASN A 433 -39.25 -19.37 -10.41
C ASN A 433 -37.98 -20.00 -11.02
N ASP A 434 -38.15 -21.05 -11.83
CA ASP A 434 -37.04 -21.85 -12.37
C ASP A 434 -36.03 -21.02 -13.17
N VAL A 435 -36.51 -20.02 -13.91
CA VAL A 435 -35.66 -19.13 -14.71
C VAL A 435 -34.74 -18.29 -13.82
N ILE A 436 -35.29 -17.66 -12.79
CA ILE A 436 -34.51 -16.85 -11.83
C ILE A 436 -33.58 -17.75 -11.02
N SER A 437 -34.05 -18.92 -10.60
CA SER A 437 -33.26 -19.91 -9.87
C SER A 437 -32.06 -20.38 -10.67
N LYS A 438 -32.25 -20.72 -11.95
CA LYS A 438 -31.16 -21.09 -12.87
C LYS A 438 -30.15 -19.95 -13.03
N ASN A 439 -30.60 -18.71 -13.21
CA ASN A 439 -29.75 -17.54 -13.34
C ASN A 439 -28.90 -17.30 -12.06
N ILE A 440 -29.50 -17.42 -10.87
CA ILE A 440 -28.77 -17.30 -9.60
C ILE A 440 -27.65 -18.37 -9.49
N LEU A 441 -27.96 -19.62 -9.84
CA LEU A 441 -26.99 -20.72 -9.78
C LEU A 441 -25.87 -20.58 -10.83
N GLU A 442 -26.19 -20.14 -12.04
CA GLU A 442 -25.20 -19.87 -13.09
C GLU A 442 -24.27 -18.71 -12.70
N ASN A 443 -24.82 -17.62 -12.16
CA ASN A 443 -24.02 -16.49 -11.67
C ASN A 443 -23.12 -16.90 -10.51
N HIS A 444 -23.63 -17.68 -9.55
CA HIS A 444 -22.79 -18.23 -8.46
C HIS A 444 -21.63 -19.06 -9.00
N LYS A 445 -21.90 -19.95 -9.96
CA LYS A 445 -20.89 -20.79 -10.60
C LYS A 445 -19.85 -19.96 -11.36
N SER A 446 -20.28 -18.94 -12.11
CA SER A 446 -19.37 -18.04 -12.83
C SER A 446 -18.48 -17.26 -11.87
N LEU A 447 -19.07 -16.60 -10.87
CA LEU A 447 -18.34 -15.84 -9.85
C LEU A 447 -17.34 -16.71 -9.10
N THR A 448 -17.72 -17.93 -8.72
CA THR A 448 -16.82 -18.88 -8.06
C THR A 448 -15.63 -19.24 -8.96
N LYS A 449 -15.87 -19.51 -10.23
CA LYS A 449 -14.82 -19.85 -11.20
C LYS A 449 -13.86 -18.67 -11.43
N GLU A 450 -14.40 -17.47 -11.57
CA GLU A 450 -13.61 -16.24 -11.75
C GLU A 450 -12.77 -15.92 -10.50
N PHE A 451 -13.35 -16.05 -9.30
CA PHE A 451 -12.62 -15.82 -8.06
C PHE A 451 -11.49 -16.85 -7.89
N GLN A 452 -11.75 -18.14 -8.15
CA GLN A 452 -10.72 -19.17 -8.14
C GLN A 452 -9.60 -18.92 -9.17
N LYS A 453 -9.93 -18.33 -10.33
CA LYS A 453 -8.92 -17.92 -11.32
C LYS A 453 -8.02 -16.81 -10.77
N LEU A 454 -8.58 -15.82 -10.09
CA LEU A 454 -7.83 -14.76 -9.42
C LEU A 454 -6.87 -15.34 -8.36
N LEU A 455 -7.35 -16.25 -7.51
CA LEU A 455 -6.52 -16.89 -6.48
C LEU A 455 -5.31 -17.60 -7.08
N LYS A 456 -5.52 -18.32 -8.18
CA LYS A 456 -4.45 -19.03 -8.90
C LYS A 456 -3.48 -18.10 -9.62
N SER A 457 -3.94 -16.95 -10.12
CA SER A 457 -3.04 -16.02 -10.83
C SER A 457 -2.21 -15.16 -9.89
N SER A 458 -2.75 -14.81 -8.72
CA SER A 458 -2.12 -13.88 -7.76
C SER A 458 -1.22 -14.58 -6.72
N ASN A 459 -1.28 -15.91 -6.62
CA ASN A 459 -0.52 -16.71 -5.64
C ASN A 459 -0.62 -16.22 -4.18
N ILE A 460 -1.67 -15.48 -3.83
CA ILE A 460 -1.84 -14.84 -2.51
C ILE A 460 -1.72 -15.86 -1.37
N LEU A 461 -2.29 -17.06 -1.56
CA LEU A 461 -2.31 -18.13 -0.57
C LEU A 461 -1.00 -18.93 -0.51
N GLU A 462 -0.22 -18.94 -1.61
CA GLU A 462 1.02 -19.71 -1.75
C GLU A 462 2.29 -18.89 -1.47
N ASN A 463 2.16 -17.56 -1.35
CA ASN A 463 3.29 -16.69 -1.01
C ASN A 463 3.94 -17.11 0.31
N LYS A 464 5.28 -17.22 0.27
CA LYS A 464 6.13 -17.50 1.45
C LYS A 464 5.78 -16.52 2.57
N ASP A 465 5.79 -17.01 3.79
CA ASP A 465 5.40 -16.22 4.96
C ASP A 465 6.44 -15.16 5.37
N THR A 466 7.62 -15.15 4.74
CA THR A 466 8.70 -14.21 5.07
C THR A 466 9.23 -13.51 3.82
N PHE A 467 9.22 -12.19 3.85
CA PHE A 467 9.85 -11.35 2.84
C PHE A 467 11.34 -11.12 3.16
N ASP A 468 12.19 -11.28 2.16
CA ASP A 468 13.64 -11.18 2.30
C ASP A 468 14.25 -10.51 1.07
N ASN A 469 15.23 -9.63 1.29
CA ASN A 469 15.89 -8.86 0.25
C ASN A 469 17.30 -8.45 0.69
N LEU A 470 18.31 -8.74 -0.13
CA LEU A 470 19.73 -8.43 0.15
C LEU A 470 20.00 -6.93 0.40
N PHE A 471 19.22 -6.03 -0.20
CA PHE A 471 19.48 -4.58 -0.20
C PHE A 471 18.55 -3.79 0.74
N VAL A 472 17.59 -4.45 1.37
CA VAL A 472 16.61 -3.84 2.28
C VAL A 472 16.82 -4.40 3.68
N SER A 473 16.57 -3.61 4.72
CA SER A 473 16.69 -4.10 6.09
C SER A 473 15.56 -5.07 6.41
N GLN A 474 15.86 -6.09 7.23
CA GLN A 474 14.89 -7.09 7.66
C GLN A 474 13.70 -6.46 8.42
N HIS A 475 13.95 -5.38 9.16
CA HIS A 475 12.90 -4.61 9.81
C HIS A 475 11.86 -4.11 8.81
N LEU A 476 12.27 -3.53 7.67
CA LEU A 476 11.34 -3.04 6.66
C LEU A 476 10.63 -4.19 5.93
N THR A 477 11.33 -5.27 5.59
CA THR A 477 10.69 -6.40 4.88
C THR A 477 9.65 -7.10 5.77
N SER A 478 9.89 -7.22 7.07
CA SER A 478 8.92 -7.79 8.03
C SER A 478 7.62 -6.98 8.17
N MET A 479 7.61 -5.69 7.81
CA MET A 479 6.38 -4.89 7.83
C MET A 479 5.32 -5.41 6.84
N LEU A 480 5.73 -6.18 5.83
CA LEU A 480 4.83 -6.80 4.84
C LEU A 480 4.12 -8.05 5.36
N ASP A 481 4.58 -8.65 6.45
CA ASP A 481 4.02 -9.89 7.00
C ASP A 481 2.56 -9.67 7.45
N HIS A 482 2.29 -8.53 8.12
CA HIS A 482 0.94 -8.19 8.56
C HIS A 482 -0.03 -7.93 7.38
N PRO A 483 0.27 -7.05 6.40
CA PRO A 483 -0.53 -6.91 5.19
C PRO A 483 -0.77 -8.21 4.45
N LEU A 484 0.24 -9.09 4.32
CA LEU A 484 0.07 -10.40 3.68
C LEU A 484 -0.89 -11.30 4.47
N SER A 485 -0.75 -11.34 5.79
CA SER A 485 -1.65 -12.12 6.66
C SER A 485 -3.10 -11.62 6.57
N LYS A 486 -3.29 -10.30 6.53
CA LYS A 486 -4.59 -9.63 6.35
C LYS A 486 -5.17 -9.95 4.97
N LEU A 487 -4.34 -9.95 3.93
CA LEU A 487 -4.73 -10.33 2.57
C LEU A 487 -5.23 -11.77 2.56
N LYS A 488 -4.42 -12.71 3.08
CA LYS A 488 -4.77 -14.14 3.18
C LYS A 488 -6.08 -14.36 3.94
N SER A 489 -6.31 -13.63 5.05
CA SER A 489 -7.53 -13.77 5.85
C SER A 489 -8.77 -13.19 5.15
N GLN A 490 -8.65 -12.03 4.51
CA GLN A 490 -9.72 -11.43 3.70
C GLN A 490 -10.11 -12.34 2.53
N THR A 491 -9.12 -12.90 1.84
CA THR A 491 -9.34 -13.86 0.75
C THR A 491 -10.15 -15.08 1.21
N LYS A 492 -9.76 -15.69 2.34
CA LYS A 492 -10.50 -16.83 2.93
C LYS A 492 -11.91 -16.43 3.37
N ALA A 493 -12.08 -15.22 3.89
CA ALA A 493 -13.40 -14.72 4.30
C ALA A 493 -14.34 -14.54 3.09
N LEU A 494 -13.86 -13.98 1.98
CA LEU A 494 -14.63 -13.84 0.75
C LEU A 494 -14.99 -15.19 0.13
N GLU A 495 -14.07 -16.15 0.13
CA GLU A 495 -14.34 -17.52 -0.32
C GLU A 495 -15.47 -18.17 0.50
N LYS A 496 -15.39 -18.05 1.84
CA LYS A 496 -16.43 -18.54 2.75
C LYS A 496 -17.77 -17.82 2.54
N GLN A 497 -17.77 -16.50 2.35
CA GLN A 497 -18.99 -15.74 2.07
C GLN A 497 -19.66 -16.21 0.78
N LEU A 498 -18.89 -16.39 -0.30
CA LEU A 498 -19.41 -16.86 -1.58
C LEU A 498 -20.00 -18.28 -1.48
N ALA A 499 -19.36 -19.18 -0.71
CA ALA A 499 -19.92 -20.50 -0.41
C ALA A 499 -21.20 -20.42 0.43
N GLN A 500 -21.23 -19.53 1.43
CA GLN A 500 -22.38 -19.37 2.33
C GLN A 500 -23.63 -18.84 1.61
N ILE A 501 -23.48 -18.00 0.58
CA ILE A 501 -24.61 -17.52 -0.23
C ILE A 501 -25.35 -18.71 -0.86
N LYS A 502 -24.62 -19.68 -1.43
CA LYS A 502 -25.21 -20.90 -1.99
C LYS A 502 -25.88 -21.76 -0.93
N VAL A 503 -25.22 -22.02 0.19
CA VAL A 503 -25.80 -22.79 1.30
C VAL A 503 -27.10 -22.16 1.81
N ASN A 504 -27.14 -20.83 1.93
CA ASN A 504 -28.34 -20.12 2.37
C ASN A 504 -29.46 -20.20 1.33
N TYR A 505 -29.12 -20.11 0.04
CA TYR A 505 -30.09 -20.26 -1.05
C TYR A 505 -30.66 -21.68 -1.12
N ASP A 506 -29.82 -22.71 -0.98
CA ASP A 506 -30.24 -24.12 -1.04
C ASP A 506 -31.21 -24.49 0.09
N LYS A 507 -31.08 -23.83 1.25
CA LYS A 507 -31.96 -23.96 2.43
C LYS A 507 -33.35 -23.31 2.25
N LEU A 508 -33.55 -22.49 1.23
CA LEU A 508 -34.86 -21.88 0.98
C LEU A 508 -35.88 -22.96 0.60
N LYS A 509 -37.08 -22.83 1.18
CA LYS A 509 -38.22 -23.69 0.89
C LYS A 509 -38.88 -23.31 -0.43
#